data_AF-A0A943ZID3-F1
#
_entry.id   AF-A0A943ZID3-F1
#
_cell.length_a   1.000
_cell.length_b   1.000
_cell.length_c   1.000
_cell.angle_alpha   90.00
_cell.angle_beta   90.00
_cell.angle_gamma   90.00
#
_symmetry.space_group_name_H-M   'P 1'
#
loop_
_entity.id
_entity.type
_entity.pdbx_description
1 polymer ?
#
loop_
_entity_poly.entity_id
_entity_poly.type
_entity_poly.pdbx_seq_one_letter_code
_entity_poly.pdbx_strand_id
1 'polypeptide(L)'
;MNKNCKMTIGAMLLLTTAFSAFSANAQTCAVPPTCESLGYDKSADECSGLAQLKCPFDQSKYFCTAYRNAGEGEPIAVGDIAYSDGTYSAVPVPSKTPVGVVFNTSGLVIALLPYKTDIDDFNSVSETMCSSYSSGSTSGWQNPSKAELQSIYANKTKIDATLTTLATTTLGTGKYIYDTGSSCHNHIDFSTGKDMTDCSISSNGIMRCVNTLAKIAGDTTPTTTYKVGDTYVKDGVALGTVVSVDSTGQHGQVAIARGSVDGLTNAASICNSLTAGGLLWGLANKTDTCKLVQTGEYYASDHTGYVSCTGGHPYTYSSSTGIRGVVCSAPF
;
A
#
# COMPACT_ATOMS: atom_id res chain seq x y z
N MET A 1 52.55 -13.69 -6.64
CA MET A 1 53.16 -12.34 -6.55
C MET A 1 52.50 -11.64 -5.36
N ASN A 2 53.04 -11.84 -4.15
CA ASN A 2 53.83 -10.87 -3.35
C ASN A 2 52.99 -9.64 -2.93
N LYS A 3 52.67 -9.40 -1.66
CA LYS A 3 53.54 -9.12 -0.49
C LYS A 3 52.67 -9.23 0.79
N ASN A 4 53.11 -9.45 2.03
CA ASN A 4 54.33 -9.91 2.71
C ASN A 4 53.89 -10.17 4.17
N CYS A 5 54.01 -11.42 4.65
CA CYS A 5 53.92 -11.74 6.07
C CYS A 5 55.32 -11.55 6.68
N LYS A 6 55.45 -10.79 7.77
CA LYS A 6 56.66 -10.76 8.60
C LYS A 6 56.26 -11.02 10.05
N MET A 7 56.57 -12.23 10.51
CA MET A 7 56.75 -12.53 11.92
C MET A 7 58.01 -11.82 12.44
N THR A 8 57.90 -11.22 13.62
CA THR A 8 59.07 -10.97 14.47
C THR A 8 58.72 -11.48 15.86
N ILE A 9 59.27 -12.64 16.20
CA ILE A 9 59.33 -13.19 17.57
C ILE A 9 60.58 -12.56 18.20
N GLY A 10 60.39 -11.85 19.30
CA GLY A 10 61.46 -11.26 20.12
C GLY A 10 61.05 -11.37 21.59
N ALA A 11 61.87 -12.07 22.36
CA ALA A 11 61.55 -12.63 23.66
C ALA A 11 61.45 -11.60 24.81
N MET A 12 60.62 -11.97 25.78
CA MET A 12 60.86 -11.84 27.23
C MET A 12 60.62 -10.47 27.90
N LEU A 13 59.46 -10.34 28.54
CA LEU A 13 59.40 -9.92 29.94
C LEU A 13 58.14 -10.50 30.62
N LEU A 14 58.37 -11.36 31.62
CA LEU A 14 57.36 -11.85 32.55
C LEU A 14 56.79 -10.67 33.36
N LEU A 15 55.51 -10.37 33.19
CA LEU A 15 54.70 -9.76 34.26
C LEU A 15 53.43 -10.60 34.44
N THR A 16 53.44 -11.34 35.54
CA THR A 16 52.29 -11.98 36.16
C THR A 16 51.30 -10.90 36.63
N THR A 17 50.19 -10.73 35.91
CA THR A 17 48.96 -10.14 36.45
C THR A 17 47.78 -11.01 36.06
N ALA A 18 47.10 -11.54 37.08
CA ALA A 18 45.93 -12.38 36.96
C ALA A 18 44.79 -11.59 36.30
N PHE A 19 44.41 -11.98 35.09
CA PHE A 19 43.10 -11.65 34.54
C PHE A 19 42.18 -12.83 34.82
N SER A 20 41.32 -12.62 35.79
CA SER A 20 40.11 -13.42 36.05
C SER A 20 39.43 -13.73 34.72
N ALA A 21 39.25 -15.02 34.46
CA ALA A 21 38.34 -15.50 33.44
C ALA A 21 36.94 -15.00 33.80
N PHE A 22 36.50 -13.93 33.13
CA PHE A 22 35.08 -13.62 33.08
C PHE A 22 34.45 -14.72 32.24
N SER A 23 33.54 -15.47 32.84
CA SER A 23 32.58 -16.27 32.11
C SER A 23 31.88 -15.34 31.10
N ALA A 24 32.16 -15.55 29.82
CA ALA A 24 31.38 -14.96 28.75
C ALA A 24 29.94 -15.45 28.94
N ASN A 25 29.10 -14.63 29.56
CA ASN A 25 27.67 -14.85 29.54
C ASN A 25 27.27 -14.80 28.08
N ALA A 26 26.93 -15.94 27.50
CA ALA A 26 26.29 -16.01 26.20
C ALA A 26 24.99 -15.22 26.30
N GLN A 27 25.07 -13.94 25.93
CA GLN A 27 23.93 -13.09 25.68
C GLN A 27 23.12 -13.84 24.63
N THR A 28 21.87 -14.17 24.94
CA THR A 28 20.92 -14.77 24.02
C THR A 28 20.87 -13.90 22.77
N CYS A 29 21.65 -14.26 21.75
CA CYS A 29 21.55 -13.65 20.44
C CYS A 29 20.19 -14.04 19.89
N ALA A 30 19.21 -13.16 20.05
CA ALA A 30 18.02 -13.22 19.24
C ALA A 30 18.50 -13.23 17.79
N VAL A 31 18.08 -14.23 17.02
CA VAL A 31 18.41 -14.33 15.59
C VAL A 31 17.94 -13.01 14.95
N PRO A 32 18.85 -12.20 14.38
CA PRO A 32 18.45 -10.94 13.78
C PRO A 32 17.47 -11.23 12.63
N PRO A 33 16.43 -10.40 12.45
CA PRO A 33 15.50 -10.56 11.36
C PRO A 33 16.25 -10.57 10.02
N THR A 34 15.85 -11.46 9.12
CA THR A 34 16.38 -11.55 7.76
C THR A 34 16.04 -10.32 6.94
N CYS A 35 16.80 -10.05 5.88
CA CYS A 35 16.54 -8.94 4.96
C CYS A 35 15.15 -9.05 4.35
N GLU A 36 14.71 -10.27 3.99
CA GLU A 36 13.34 -10.51 3.51
C GLU A 36 12.29 -10.17 4.57
N SER A 37 12.51 -10.54 5.84
CA SER A 37 11.59 -10.18 6.93
C SER A 37 11.56 -8.68 7.25
N LEU A 38 12.55 -7.92 6.77
CA LEU A 38 12.59 -6.46 6.85
C LEU A 38 12.13 -5.78 5.53
N GLY A 39 11.65 -6.55 4.55
CA GLY A 39 11.14 -6.03 3.28
C GLY A 39 12.20 -5.79 2.19
N TYR A 40 13.45 -6.18 2.40
CA TYR A 40 14.49 -6.18 1.37
C TYR A 40 14.46 -7.51 0.63
N ASP A 41 13.55 -7.63 -0.35
CA ASP A 41 13.31 -8.86 -1.10
C ASP A 41 13.75 -8.76 -2.57
N LYS A 42 14.25 -7.60 -3.03
CA LYS A 42 14.62 -7.33 -4.43
C LYS A 42 16.13 -7.43 -4.68
N SER A 43 16.51 -7.55 -5.94
CA SER A 43 17.88 -7.41 -6.44
C SER A 43 18.18 -5.98 -6.92
N ALA A 44 19.46 -5.70 -7.17
CA ALA A 44 19.89 -4.41 -7.71
C ALA A 44 19.31 -4.13 -9.11
N ASP A 45 19.20 -5.17 -9.94
CA ASP A 45 18.68 -5.05 -11.30
C ASP A 45 17.17 -4.77 -11.29
N GLU A 46 16.43 -5.42 -10.39
CA GLU A 46 15.02 -5.14 -10.18
C GLU A 46 14.82 -3.67 -9.78
N CYS A 47 15.65 -3.14 -8.88
CA CYS A 47 15.56 -1.75 -8.42
C CYS A 47 16.16 -0.70 -9.37
N SER A 48 16.62 -1.07 -10.57
CA SER A 48 17.30 -0.17 -11.50
C SER A 48 16.41 1.01 -11.92
N GLY A 49 16.94 2.24 -11.79
CA GLY A 49 16.21 3.47 -12.12
C GLY A 49 15.22 3.96 -11.05
N LEU A 50 15.15 3.28 -9.90
CA LEU A 50 14.27 3.62 -8.78
C LEU A 50 15.08 4.07 -7.56
N ALA A 51 14.42 4.78 -6.63
CA ALA A 51 15.05 5.07 -5.34
C ALA A 51 15.13 3.77 -4.53
N GLN A 52 16.37 3.38 -4.17
CA GLN A 52 16.69 2.09 -3.59
C GLN A 52 17.47 2.20 -2.27
N LEU A 53 17.20 1.28 -1.35
CA LEU A 53 17.90 1.06 -0.11
C LEU A 53 18.48 -0.36 -0.13
N LYS A 54 19.74 -0.49 0.25
CA LYS A 54 20.44 -1.77 0.33
C LYS A 54 20.28 -2.36 1.72
N CYS A 55 20.06 -3.67 1.82
CA CYS A 55 19.96 -4.30 3.14
C CYS A 55 21.32 -4.20 3.88
N PRO A 56 21.35 -3.78 5.16
CA PRO A 56 22.61 -3.58 5.89
C PRO A 56 23.43 -4.85 6.11
N PHE A 57 22.81 -6.03 6.04
CA PHE A 57 23.43 -7.31 6.38
C PHE A 57 23.31 -8.37 5.27
N ASP A 58 22.69 -8.04 4.13
CA ASP A 58 22.81 -8.78 2.87
C ASP A 58 22.92 -7.81 1.69
N GLN A 59 24.11 -7.76 1.10
CA GLN A 59 24.37 -6.81 0.03
C GLN A 59 23.77 -7.19 -1.33
N SER A 60 23.14 -8.36 -1.44
CA SER A 60 22.40 -8.77 -2.64
C SER A 60 20.92 -8.34 -2.58
N LYS A 61 20.45 -7.90 -1.41
CA LYS A 61 19.04 -7.58 -1.14
C LYS A 61 18.80 -6.07 -1.07
N TYR A 62 17.74 -5.65 -1.75
CA TYR A 62 17.37 -4.27 -1.95
C TYR A 62 15.88 -4.09 -1.63
N PHE A 63 15.55 -2.89 -1.17
CA PHE A 63 14.21 -2.35 -1.09
C PHE A 63 14.18 -1.15 -2.04
N CYS A 64 13.18 -1.02 -2.90
CA CYS A 64 13.04 0.16 -3.75
C CYS A 64 11.62 0.69 -3.67
N THR A 65 11.48 2.02 -3.52
CA THR A 65 10.22 2.72 -3.20
C THR A 65 9.17 2.67 -4.32
N ALA A 66 9.53 2.10 -5.47
CA ALA A 66 8.61 1.87 -6.57
C ALA A 66 8.07 0.43 -6.62
N TYR A 67 8.76 -0.58 -6.05
CA TYR A 67 8.20 -1.92 -5.87
C TYR A 67 7.26 -1.94 -4.66
N ARG A 68 6.15 -1.23 -4.83
CA ARG A 68 5.04 -1.18 -3.89
C ARG A 68 4.21 -2.42 -4.13
N ASN A 69 4.43 -3.48 -3.36
CA ASN A 69 3.56 -4.65 -3.42
C ASN A 69 2.19 -4.24 -2.87
N ALA A 70 1.10 -4.50 -3.61
CA ALA A 70 -0.24 -4.42 -3.02
C ALA A 70 -0.37 -5.36 -1.82
N GLY A 71 -1.12 -4.89 -0.83
CA GLY A 71 -1.41 -5.64 0.39
C GLY A 71 -0.50 -5.32 1.56
N GLU A 72 0.49 -4.42 1.44
CA GLU A 72 1.28 -3.94 2.60
C GLU A 72 0.91 -2.49 2.95
N GLY A 73 -0.34 -2.30 3.40
CA GLY A 73 -0.79 -1.07 4.07
C GLY A 73 -1.07 0.16 3.19
N GLU A 74 -0.72 0.17 1.90
CA GLU A 74 -0.96 1.33 1.03
C GLU A 74 -2.30 1.23 0.25
N PRO A 75 -3.09 2.32 0.21
CA PRO A 75 -4.38 2.34 -0.47
C PRO A 75 -4.22 2.23 -1.99
N ILE A 76 -5.21 1.60 -2.63
CA ILE A 76 -5.35 1.54 -4.08
C ILE A 76 -5.31 2.96 -4.66
N ALA A 77 -4.45 3.19 -5.65
CA ALA A 77 -4.33 4.46 -6.36
C ALA A 77 -4.74 4.35 -7.83
N VAL A 78 -5.27 5.44 -8.36
CA VAL A 78 -5.52 5.57 -9.80
C VAL A 78 -4.20 5.50 -10.56
N GLY A 79 -4.15 4.62 -11.56
CA GLY A 79 -2.96 4.35 -12.36
C GLY A 79 -2.18 3.12 -11.91
N ASP A 80 -2.54 2.47 -10.80
CA ASP A 80 -1.90 1.21 -10.41
C ASP A 80 -2.17 0.11 -11.44
N ILE A 81 -1.18 -0.75 -11.64
CA ILE A 81 -1.25 -1.94 -12.47
C ILE A 81 -1.99 -3.01 -11.68
N ALA A 82 -3.07 -3.56 -12.23
CA ALA A 82 -3.76 -4.71 -11.67
C ALA A 82 -3.18 -6.01 -12.23
N TYR A 83 -2.97 -7.02 -11.39
CA TYR A 83 -2.42 -8.32 -11.76
C TYR A 83 -3.46 -9.44 -11.69
N SER A 84 -3.20 -10.54 -12.39
CA SER A 84 -4.09 -11.70 -12.48
C SER A 84 -4.37 -12.40 -11.14
N ASP A 85 -3.53 -12.17 -10.12
CA ASP A 85 -3.69 -12.67 -8.75
C ASP A 85 -4.51 -11.72 -7.85
N GLY A 86 -5.10 -10.66 -8.42
CA GLY A 86 -5.90 -9.66 -7.70
C GLY A 86 -5.09 -8.60 -6.98
N THR A 87 -3.76 -8.68 -7.01
CA THR A 87 -2.88 -7.65 -6.46
C THR A 87 -2.73 -6.46 -7.42
N TYR A 88 -2.15 -5.37 -6.93
CA TYR A 88 -1.86 -4.17 -7.70
C TYR A 88 -0.49 -3.56 -7.38
N SER A 89 0.04 -2.66 -8.22
CA SER A 89 1.26 -1.90 -7.91
C SER A 89 1.44 -0.66 -8.78
N ALA A 90 2.17 0.33 -8.29
CA ALA A 90 2.48 1.55 -9.04
C ALA A 90 3.50 1.34 -10.18
N VAL A 91 4.29 0.26 -10.14
CA VAL A 91 5.28 -0.09 -11.18
C VAL A 91 5.20 -1.57 -11.55
N PRO A 92 5.63 -1.97 -12.76
CA PRO A 92 5.57 -3.37 -13.19
C PRO A 92 6.37 -4.30 -12.27
N VAL A 93 5.77 -5.44 -11.91
CA VAL A 93 6.41 -6.52 -11.17
C VAL A 93 6.71 -7.67 -12.14
N PRO A 94 7.99 -7.99 -12.43
CA PRO A 94 8.34 -8.96 -13.48
C PRO A 94 7.74 -10.36 -13.31
N SER A 95 7.50 -10.81 -12.07
CA SER A 95 6.95 -12.13 -11.78
C SER A 95 5.42 -12.21 -11.83
N LYS A 96 4.73 -11.09 -12.09
CA LYS A 96 3.26 -11.04 -12.08
C LYS A 96 2.72 -10.69 -13.47
N THR A 97 1.56 -11.24 -13.79
CA THR A 97 0.89 -11.00 -15.08
C THR A 97 -0.05 -9.80 -14.96
N PRO A 98 0.25 -8.66 -15.61
CA PRO A 98 -0.65 -7.51 -15.58
C PRO A 98 -1.90 -7.83 -16.41
N VAL A 99 -3.07 -7.43 -15.91
CA VAL A 99 -4.37 -7.67 -16.57
C VAL A 99 -5.17 -6.39 -16.83
N GLY A 100 -4.84 -5.30 -16.14
CA GLY A 100 -5.46 -4.00 -16.37
C GLY A 100 -4.81 -2.86 -15.59
N VAL A 101 -5.44 -1.70 -15.63
CA VAL A 101 -5.03 -0.50 -14.89
C VAL A 101 -6.18 -0.02 -14.03
N VAL A 102 -5.91 0.31 -12.77
CA VAL A 102 -6.88 0.85 -11.83
C VAL A 102 -7.28 2.26 -12.25
N PHE A 103 -8.58 2.51 -12.45
CA PHE A 103 -9.10 3.82 -12.84
C PHE A 103 -9.81 4.57 -11.70
N ASN A 104 -10.06 3.92 -10.55
CA ASN A 104 -10.56 4.58 -9.35
C ASN A 104 -10.05 3.93 -8.05
N THR A 105 -10.21 4.63 -6.92
CA THR A 105 -9.77 4.16 -5.59
C THR A 105 -10.65 3.04 -5.02
N SER A 106 -11.79 2.73 -5.65
CA SER A 106 -12.63 1.57 -5.31
C SER A 106 -12.16 0.27 -5.95
N GLY A 107 -11.03 0.29 -6.67
CA GLY A 107 -10.46 -0.90 -7.30
C GLY A 107 -11.15 -1.32 -8.58
N LEU A 108 -11.77 -0.39 -9.31
CA LEU A 108 -12.21 -0.65 -10.68
C LEU A 108 -11.03 -0.59 -11.65
N VAL A 109 -11.03 -1.51 -12.61
CA VAL A 109 -9.91 -1.80 -13.49
C VAL A 109 -10.36 -1.74 -14.94
N ILE A 110 -9.58 -1.08 -15.80
CA ILE A 110 -9.75 -1.08 -17.25
C ILE A 110 -8.76 -2.05 -17.91
N ALA A 111 -9.21 -2.77 -18.94
CA ALA A 111 -8.40 -3.73 -19.68
C ALA A 111 -7.14 -3.11 -20.30
N LEU A 112 -6.06 -3.89 -20.43
CA LEU A 112 -4.81 -3.45 -21.06
C LEU A 112 -4.92 -3.15 -22.56
N LEU A 113 -5.88 -3.78 -23.24
CA LEU A 113 -6.10 -3.63 -24.67
C LEU A 113 -7.58 -3.35 -24.95
N PRO A 114 -7.92 -2.64 -26.03
CA PRO A 114 -9.29 -2.60 -26.50
C PRO A 114 -9.75 -4.03 -26.82
N TYR A 115 -10.98 -4.36 -26.44
CA TYR A 115 -11.61 -5.61 -26.85
C TYR A 115 -11.92 -5.60 -28.34
N LYS A 116 -12.43 -4.48 -28.83
CA LYS A 116 -12.75 -4.26 -30.24
C LYS A 116 -12.56 -2.79 -30.58
N THR A 117 -11.95 -2.55 -31.74
CA THR A 117 -11.86 -1.23 -32.39
C THR A 117 -12.75 -1.22 -33.62
N ASP A 118 -12.92 -0.04 -34.22
CA ASP A 118 -13.62 0.12 -35.49
C ASP A 118 -15.04 -0.44 -35.44
N ILE A 119 -15.72 -0.26 -34.31
CA ILE A 119 -17.13 -0.62 -34.16
C ILE A 119 -17.93 0.34 -35.05
N ASP A 120 -18.39 -0.18 -36.17
CA ASP A 120 -19.05 0.50 -37.28
C ASP A 120 -20.47 -0.03 -37.59
N ASP A 121 -20.85 -1.18 -37.00
CA ASP A 121 -22.20 -1.73 -37.07
C ASP A 121 -22.90 -1.62 -35.71
N PHE A 122 -24.03 -0.91 -35.71
CA PHE A 122 -24.92 -0.70 -34.57
C PHE A 122 -25.34 -2.01 -33.89
N ASN A 123 -25.56 -3.06 -34.68
CA ASN A 123 -26.01 -4.36 -34.18
C ASN A 123 -24.87 -5.19 -33.58
N SER A 124 -23.61 -4.75 -33.74
CA SER A 124 -22.46 -5.51 -33.25
C SER A 124 -22.22 -5.32 -31.74
N VAL A 125 -22.84 -4.31 -31.11
CA VAL A 125 -22.69 -4.02 -29.66
C VAL A 125 -23.79 -4.68 -28.85
N SER A 126 -23.46 -5.82 -28.23
CA SER A 126 -24.31 -6.52 -27.26
C SER A 126 -24.00 -6.12 -25.81
N GLU A 127 -24.97 -6.25 -24.91
CA GLU A 127 -24.82 -6.08 -23.45
C GLU A 127 -23.67 -6.90 -22.84
N THR A 128 -23.36 -8.04 -23.43
CA THR A 128 -22.34 -8.99 -22.95
C THR A 128 -21.09 -9.01 -23.82
N MET A 129 -20.82 -7.96 -24.59
CA MET A 129 -19.70 -7.92 -25.55
C MET A 129 -18.36 -8.28 -24.88
N CYS A 130 -18.13 -7.77 -23.68
CA CYS A 130 -16.92 -8.04 -22.90
C CYS A 130 -16.91 -9.36 -22.13
N SER A 131 -18.00 -10.12 -22.10
CA SER A 131 -18.10 -11.35 -21.30
C SER A 131 -17.12 -12.45 -21.74
N SER A 132 -16.76 -12.47 -23.02
CA SER A 132 -15.76 -13.38 -23.59
C SER A 132 -14.34 -12.82 -23.56
N TYR A 133 -14.14 -11.56 -23.13
CA TYR A 133 -12.80 -11.02 -22.99
C TYR A 133 -12.08 -11.70 -21.82
N SER A 134 -10.81 -12.02 -22.04
CA SER A 134 -9.93 -12.54 -21.00
C SER A 134 -8.53 -11.95 -21.16
N SER A 135 -7.85 -11.74 -20.04
CA SER A 135 -6.48 -11.22 -19.98
C SER A 135 -5.78 -11.90 -18.80
N GLY A 136 -4.61 -12.50 -19.02
CA GLY A 136 -3.87 -13.20 -17.96
C GLY A 136 -4.67 -14.29 -17.23
N SER A 137 -5.54 -15.02 -17.93
CA SER A 137 -6.48 -16.02 -17.38
C SER A 137 -7.59 -15.44 -16.48
N THR A 138 -7.69 -14.13 -16.35
CA THR A 138 -8.75 -13.43 -15.63
C THR A 138 -10.01 -13.32 -16.51
N SER A 139 -11.16 -13.68 -15.93
CA SER A 139 -12.50 -13.59 -16.54
C SER A 139 -13.37 -12.55 -15.80
N GLY A 140 -14.66 -12.47 -16.12
CA GLY A 140 -15.61 -11.58 -15.44
C GLY A 140 -15.59 -10.13 -15.95
N TRP A 141 -14.98 -9.90 -17.11
CA TRP A 141 -14.94 -8.59 -17.77
C TRP A 141 -16.33 -8.18 -18.28
N GLN A 142 -16.62 -6.89 -18.17
CA GLN A 142 -17.93 -6.32 -18.47
C GLN A 142 -17.79 -5.11 -19.39
N ASN A 143 -18.89 -4.81 -20.09
CA ASN A 143 -18.99 -3.56 -20.83
C ASN A 143 -18.93 -2.40 -19.83
N PRO A 144 -18.23 -1.31 -20.14
CA PRO A 144 -18.20 -0.16 -19.27
C PRO A 144 -19.54 0.57 -19.28
N SER A 145 -19.97 1.05 -18.13
CA SER A 145 -21.06 2.01 -18.02
C SER A 145 -20.61 3.42 -18.41
N LYS A 146 -21.57 4.31 -18.67
CA LYS A 146 -21.32 5.74 -18.88
C LYS A 146 -20.46 6.35 -17.76
N ALA A 147 -20.81 6.07 -16.50
CA ALA A 147 -20.14 6.64 -15.34
C ALA A 147 -18.69 6.15 -15.23
N GLU A 148 -18.44 4.87 -15.56
CA GLU A 148 -17.08 4.33 -15.60
C GLU A 148 -16.26 4.97 -16.71
N LEU A 149 -16.79 5.13 -17.92
CA LEU A 149 -16.07 5.82 -18.99
C LEU A 149 -15.76 7.29 -18.66
N GLN A 150 -16.67 7.98 -17.98
CA GLN A 150 -16.42 9.34 -17.48
C GLN A 150 -15.29 9.35 -16.44
N SER A 151 -15.27 8.36 -15.53
CA SER A 151 -14.19 8.20 -14.54
C SER A 151 -12.85 7.87 -15.20
N ILE A 152 -12.85 6.98 -16.19
CA ILE A 152 -11.67 6.63 -16.99
C ILE A 152 -11.15 7.88 -17.72
N TYR A 153 -12.03 8.67 -18.36
CA TYR A 153 -11.63 9.90 -19.02
C TYR A 153 -11.01 10.91 -18.05
N ALA A 154 -11.64 11.13 -16.90
CA ALA A 154 -11.12 12.06 -15.87
C ALA A 154 -9.72 11.65 -15.37
N ASN A 155 -9.41 10.35 -15.38
CA ASN A 155 -8.16 9.77 -14.92
C ASN A 155 -7.19 9.37 -16.03
N LYS A 156 -7.53 9.71 -17.29
CA LYS A 156 -6.86 9.24 -18.50
C LYS A 156 -5.35 9.47 -18.51
N THR A 157 -4.87 10.62 -18.04
CA THR A 157 -3.43 10.92 -18.01
C THR A 157 -2.64 9.91 -17.19
N LYS A 158 -3.16 9.51 -16.01
CA LYS A 158 -2.51 8.51 -15.15
C LYS A 158 -2.58 7.13 -15.78
N ILE A 159 -3.74 6.77 -16.33
CA ILE A 159 -3.95 5.48 -16.98
C ILE A 159 -3.02 5.34 -18.21
N ASP A 160 -2.94 6.35 -19.07
CA ASP A 160 -2.09 6.34 -20.26
C ASP A 160 -0.60 6.27 -19.93
N ALA A 161 -0.16 6.89 -18.84
CA ALA A 161 1.22 6.76 -18.35
C ALA A 161 1.54 5.30 -17.99
N THR A 162 0.62 4.62 -17.30
CA THR A 162 0.77 3.21 -16.93
C THR A 162 0.69 2.29 -18.16
N LEU A 163 -0.27 2.52 -19.06
CA LEU A 163 -0.38 1.75 -20.31
C LEU A 163 0.87 1.88 -21.18
N THR A 164 1.46 3.08 -21.23
CA THR A 164 2.74 3.34 -21.91
C THR A 164 3.89 2.58 -21.24
N THR A 165 3.94 2.59 -19.90
CA THR A 165 4.95 1.85 -19.11
C THR A 165 4.87 0.35 -19.38
N LEU A 166 3.66 -0.18 -19.57
CA LEU A 166 3.42 -1.58 -19.93
C LEU A 166 3.59 -1.88 -21.43
N ALA A 167 3.98 -0.90 -22.25
CA ALA A 167 4.08 -1.02 -23.70
C ALA A 167 2.78 -1.49 -24.37
N THR A 168 1.64 -0.99 -23.90
CA THR A 168 0.30 -1.32 -24.41
C THR A 168 -0.38 -0.14 -25.08
N THR A 169 -1.52 -0.37 -25.73
CA THR A 169 -2.30 0.68 -26.40
C THR A 169 -2.89 1.65 -25.38
N THR A 170 -2.48 2.93 -25.46
CA THR A 170 -3.05 4.02 -24.67
C THR A 170 -4.51 4.29 -25.06
N LEU A 171 -5.22 5.06 -24.23
CA LEU A 171 -6.61 5.39 -24.46
C LEU A 171 -6.81 6.35 -25.64
N GLY A 172 -5.79 7.14 -25.99
CA GLY A 172 -5.79 7.99 -27.19
C GLY A 172 -6.94 9.00 -27.19
N THR A 173 -7.51 9.30 -28.35
CA THR A 173 -8.63 10.25 -28.50
C THR A 173 -9.87 9.60 -29.10
N GLY A 174 -10.02 8.29 -28.89
CA GLY A 174 -11.08 7.50 -29.52
C GLY A 174 -12.47 7.71 -28.92
N LYS A 175 -13.48 7.13 -29.57
CA LYS A 175 -14.88 7.14 -29.13
C LYS A 175 -15.17 5.86 -28.33
N TYR A 176 -15.23 5.95 -27.00
CA TYR A 176 -15.43 4.79 -26.14
C TYR A 176 -16.90 4.51 -25.90
N ILE A 177 -17.37 3.33 -26.32
CA ILE A 177 -18.78 2.94 -26.31
C ILE A 177 -19.18 2.39 -24.93
N TYR A 178 -20.34 2.80 -24.44
CA TYR A 178 -21.01 2.22 -23.26
C TYR A 178 -22.42 1.69 -23.56
N ASP A 179 -22.85 1.76 -24.83
CA ASP A 179 -24.21 1.47 -25.24
C ASP A 179 -24.56 -0.02 -25.20
N THR A 180 -25.86 -0.30 -25.19
CA THR A 180 -26.46 -1.63 -25.19
C THR A 180 -27.62 -1.69 -26.18
N GLY A 181 -27.36 -2.14 -27.41
CA GLY A 181 -28.41 -2.56 -28.35
C GLY A 181 -29.31 -1.45 -28.93
N SER A 182 -28.83 -0.21 -29.05
CA SER A 182 -29.58 0.88 -29.71
C SER A 182 -29.22 1.01 -31.19
N SER A 183 -30.08 1.67 -31.99
CA SER A 183 -29.79 2.01 -33.40
C SER A 183 -28.77 3.15 -33.56
N CYS A 184 -28.20 3.60 -32.45
CA CYS A 184 -27.15 4.60 -32.36
C CYS A 184 -26.05 4.06 -31.44
N HIS A 185 -24.91 4.74 -31.37
CA HIS A 185 -23.89 4.44 -30.36
C HIS A 185 -23.74 5.61 -29.40
N ASN A 186 -24.10 5.35 -28.14
CA ASN A 186 -23.72 6.17 -27.02
C ASN A 186 -22.25 5.94 -26.64
N HIS A 187 -21.49 7.03 -26.58
CA HIS A 187 -20.05 6.98 -26.29
C HIS A 187 -19.58 8.22 -25.54
N ILE A 188 -18.43 8.09 -24.90
CA ILE A 188 -17.63 9.23 -24.44
C ILE A 188 -16.54 9.49 -25.49
N ASP A 189 -16.49 10.69 -26.03
CA ASP A 189 -15.43 11.13 -26.92
C ASP A 189 -14.20 11.51 -26.09
N PHE A 190 -13.13 10.71 -26.15
CA PHE A 190 -11.93 10.96 -25.34
C PHE A 190 -11.05 12.11 -25.86
N SER A 191 -11.41 12.73 -26.99
CA SER A 191 -10.81 13.99 -27.42
C SER A 191 -11.39 15.21 -26.67
N THR A 192 -12.66 15.14 -26.25
CA THR A 192 -13.38 16.26 -25.63
C THR A 192 -13.92 15.98 -24.23
N GLY A 193 -14.01 14.72 -23.83
CA GLY A 193 -14.66 14.27 -22.60
C GLY A 193 -16.19 14.30 -22.63
N LYS A 194 -16.78 14.59 -23.79
CA LYS A 194 -18.22 14.76 -23.92
C LYS A 194 -18.93 13.43 -24.09
N ASP A 195 -20.10 13.35 -23.49
CA ASP A 195 -21.08 12.30 -23.76
C ASP A 195 -21.81 12.62 -25.06
N MET A 196 -21.83 11.65 -25.97
CA MET A 196 -22.30 11.82 -27.34
C MET A 196 -23.08 10.59 -27.81
N THR A 197 -24.07 10.84 -28.66
CA THR A 197 -24.83 9.82 -29.37
C THR A 197 -24.62 10.01 -30.86
N ASP A 198 -24.16 8.96 -31.55
CA ASP A 198 -23.95 8.99 -33.00
C ASP A 198 -24.81 7.91 -33.67
N CYS A 199 -25.70 8.33 -34.56
CA CYS A 199 -26.63 7.45 -35.29
C CYS A 199 -26.24 7.32 -36.78
N SER A 200 -25.06 7.81 -37.17
CA SER A 200 -24.67 7.98 -38.59
C SER A 200 -23.23 7.54 -38.88
N ILE A 201 -22.69 6.61 -38.08
CA ILE A 201 -21.25 6.32 -38.08
C ILE A 201 -20.72 5.82 -39.42
N SER A 202 -19.81 6.60 -39.99
CA SER A 202 -18.58 6.04 -40.53
C SER A 202 -17.59 5.92 -39.35
N SER A 203 -17.34 4.68 -38.93
CA SER A 203 -16.19 4.10 -38.19
C SER A 203 -15.49 4.92 -37.08
N ASN A 204 -15.20 4.24 -35.94
CA ASN A 204 -14.09 4.46 -34.97
C ASN A 204 -14.52 4.20 -33.49
N GLY A 205 -15.61 3.48 -33.25
CA GLY A 205 -16.02 3.09 -31.90
C GLY A 205 -15.06 2.10 -31.27
N ILE A 206 -14.79 2.26 -29.97
CA ILE A 206 -13.88 1.42 -29.19
C ILE A 206 -14.63 0.82 -28.00
N MET A 207 -14.57 -0.49 -27.87
CA MET A 207 -14.96 -1.20 -26.64
C MET A 207 -13.72 -1.56 -25.86
N ARG A 208 -13.64 -1.14 -24.60
CA ARG A 208 -12.55 -1.51 -23.69
C ARG A 208 -13.14 -1.90 -22.36
N CYS A 209 -13.00 -3.20 -22.06
CA CYS A 209 -13.70 -3.82 -20.97
C CYS A 209 -13.21 -3.34 -19.60
N VAL A 210 -14.11 -3.40 -18.63
CA VAL A 210 -13.83 -3.09 -17.23
C VAL A 210 -14.04 -4.32 -16.34
N ASN A 211 -13.40 -4.31 -15.18
CA ASN A 211 -13.51 -5.33 -14.15
C ASN A 211 -13.27 -4.70 -12.77
N THR A 212 -13.31 -5.49 -11.70
CA THR A 212 -12.96 -5.06 -10.35
C THR A 212 -11.83 -5.92 -9.81
N LEU A 213 -10.91 -5.34 -9.03
CA LEU A 213 -9.86 -6.12 -8.37
C LEU A 213 -10.44 -7.28 -7.53
N ALA A 214 -11.61 -7.08 -6.91
CA ALA A 214 -12.32 -8.12 -6.16
C ALA A 214 -12.67 -9.33 -7.04
N LYS A 215 -13.26 -9.09 -8.22
CA LYS A 215 -13.58 -10.18 -9.17
C LYS A 215 -12.33 -10.86 -9.71
N ILE A 216 -11.29 -10.08 -9.98
CA ILE A 216 -9.98 -10.59 -10.44
C ILE A 216 -9.38 -11.52 -9.36
N ALA A 217 -9.52 -11.17 -8.10
CA ALA A 217 -9.08 -11.96 -6.95
C ALA A 217 -9.99 -13.17 -6.63
N GLY A 218 -11.10 -13.38 -7.36
CA GLY A 218 -12.05 -14.46 -7.09
C GLY A 218 -13.12 -14.12 -6.04
N ASP A 219 -13.64 -12.89 -6.08
CA ASP A 219 -14.63 -12.32 -5.16
C ASP A 219 -14.17 -12.17 -3.70
N THR A 220 -12.88 -12.39 -3.43
CA THR A 220 -12.26 -11.84 -2.22
C THR A 220 -11.93 -10.38 -2.52
N THR A 221 -12.66 -9.43 -1.94
CA THR A 221 -12.28 -8.01 -1.98
C THR A 221 -10.79 -7.91 -1.63
N PRO A 222 -9.95 -7.18 -2.40
CA PRO A 222 -8.55 -6.98 -2.03
C PRO A 222 -8.55 -6.21 -0.72
N THR A 223 -8.39 -6.95 0.37
CA THR A 223 -8.32 -6.38 1.70
C THR A 223 -6.92 -5.86 1.89
N THR A 224 -6.81 -4.54 2.05
CA THR A 224 -5.57 -3.93 2.51
C THR A 224 -5.21 -4.56 3.84
N THR A 225 -4.16 -5.37 3.86
CA THR A 225 -3.58 -5.87 5.10
C THR A 225 -2.52 -4.88 5.57
N TYR A 226 -2.52 -4.63 6.87
CA TYR A 226 -1.59 -3.73 7.54
C TYR A 226 -0.64 -4.53 8.42
N LYS A 227 0.53 -3.95 8.66
CA LYS A 227 1.51 -4.37 9.66
C LYS A 227 1.69 -3.26 10.68
N VAL A 228 2.16 -3.63 11.86
CA VAL A 228 2.54 -2.64 12.89
C VAL A 228 3.65 -1.75 12.34
N GLY A 229 3.45 -0.43 12.40
CA GLY A 229 4.33 0.59 11.84
C GLY A 229 3.80 1.23 10.55
N ASP A 230 2.83 0.61 9.87
CA ASP A 230 2.26 1.15 8.63
C ASP A 230 1.53 2.47 8.90
N THR A 231 1.44 3.32 7.86
CA THR A 231 0.55 4.48 7.90
C THR A 231 -0.85 4.02 7.54
N TYR A 232 -1.82 4.20 8.43
CA TYR A 232 -3.22 3.91 8.12
C TYR A 232 -3.81 5.06 7.29
N VAL A 233 -4.24 4.75 6.07
CA VAL A 233 -4.83 5.71 5.14
C VAL A 233 -6.28 5.32 4.85
N LYS A 234 -7.19 6.28 5.00
CA LYS A 234 -8.60 6.11 4.64
C LYS A 234 -9.03 7.26 3.75
N ASP A 235 -9.69 6.96 2.64
CA ASP A 235 -10.14 7.92 1.63
C ASP A 235 -9.01 8.86 1.13
N GLY A 236 -7.78 8.32 1.02
CA GLY A 236 -6.59 9.07 0.59
C GLY A 236 -5.98 10.00 1.65
N VAL A 237 -6.48 9.97 2.89
CA VAL A 237 -5.99 10.77 4.01
C VAL A 237 -5.24 9.89 5.00
N ALA A 238 -3.99 10.20 5.29
CA ALA A 238 -3.22 9.54 6.34
C ALA A 238 -3.75 9.95 7.73
N LEU A 239 -4.15 8.96 8.53
CA LEU A 239 -4.84 9.19 9.81
C LEU A 239 -3.97 8.89 11.04
N GLY A 240 -2.94 8.06 10.89
CA GLY A 240 -2.03 7.70 11.98
C GLY A 240 -1.19 6.48 11.64
N THR A 241 -0.53 5.92 12.66
CA THR A 241 0.33 4.75 12.53
C THR A 241 -0.37 3.52 13.11
N VAL A 242 -0.30 2.40 12.41
CA VAL A 242 -0.84 1.11 12.86
C VAL A 242 0.01 0.59 14.02
N VAL A 243 -0.62 0.34 15.18
CA VAL A 243 0.06 -0.10 16.42
C VAL A 243 -0.31 -1.52 16.83
N SER A 244 -1.41 -2.06 16.30
CA SER A 244 -1.73 -3.48 16.39
C SER A 244 -2.55 -3.92 15.19
N VAL A 245 -2.44 -5.20 14.86
CA VAL A 245 -3.26 -5.87 13.85
C VAL A 245 -3.62 -7.26 14.35
N ASP A 246 -4.75 -7.78 13.90
CA ASP A 246 -5.13 -9.17 14.10
C ASP A 246 -4.28 -10.11 13.22
N SER A 247 -4.56 -11.42 13.29
CA SER A 247 -3.82 -12.43 12.50
C SER A 247 -3.98 -12.28 10.98
N THR A 248 -5.00 -11.54 10.54
CA THR A 248 -5.29 -11.32 9.11
C THR A 248 -4.61 -10.06 8.58
N GLY A 249 -4.22 -9.13 9.46
CA GLY A 249 -3.72 -7.81 9.09
C GLY A 249 -4.83 -6.84 8.68
N GLN A 250 -6.09 -7.27 8.62
CA GLN A 250 -7.19 -6.46 8.08
C GLN A 250 -7.82 -5.55 9.14
N HIS A 251 -7.79 -5.98 10.41
CA HIS A 251 -8.31 -5.21 11.53
C HIS A 251 -7.20 -4.91 12.52
N GLY A 252 -7.31 -3.77 13.19
CA GLY A 252 -6.26 -3.33 14.08
C GLY A 252 -6.57 -2.08 14.87
N GLN A 253 -5.51 -1.46 15.39
CA GLN A 253 -5.56 -0.14 16.00
C GLN A 253 -4.62 0.79 15.25
N VAL A 254 -5.13 1.97 14.88
CA VAL A 254 -4.34 3.11 14.43
C VAL A 254 -4.16 4.06 15.61
N ALA A 255 -2.97 4.64 15.77
CA ALA A 255 -2.69 5.61 16.82
C ALA A 255 -2.03 6.89 16.28
N ILE A 256 -2.27 7.99 16.98
CA ILE A 256 -1.70 9.32 16.69
C ILE A 256 -1.38 10.06 18.00
N ALA A 257 -0.21 10.70 18.05
CA ALA A 257 0.18 11.54 19.19
C ALA A 257 -0.51 12.91 19.13
N ARG A 258 -0.94 13.42 20.28
CA ARG A 258 -1.73 14.66 20.43
C ARG A 258 -1.22 15.53 21.57
N GLY A 259 -0.15 16.29 21.34
CA GLY A 259 0.35 17.27 22.31
C GLY A 259 0.46 16.72 23.75
N SER A 260 0.28 17.60 24.74
CA SER A 260 0.35 17.24 26.15
C SER A 260 -0.72 17.99 26.95
N VAL A 261 -1.22 17.37 28.01
CA VAL A 261 -2.20 17.95 28.93
C VAL A 261 -1.91 17.56 30.38
N ASP A 262 -2.54 18.27 31.31
CA ASP A 262 -2.61 17.87 32.70
C ASP A 262 -3.90 17.06 32.95
N GLY A 263 -3.76 15.87 33.53
CA GLY A 263 -4.86 14.99 33.92
C GLY A 263 -5.40 14.05 32.84
N LEU A 264 -5.73 12.82 33.27
CA LEU A 264 -6.28 11.75 32.44
C LEU A 264 -7.60 12.11 31.75
N THR A 265 -8.51 12.81 32.43
CA THR A 265 -9.81 13.23 31.88
C THR A 265 -9.65 14.16 30.68
N ASN A 266 -8.69 15.08 30.75
CA ASN A 266 -8.41 16.01 29.65
C ASN A 266 -7.79 15.26 28.46
N ALA A 267 -6.91 14.28 28.73
CA ALA A 267 -6.33 13.43 27.70
C ALA A 267 -7.40 12.63 26.94
N ALA A 268 -8.33 12.01 27.68
CA ALA A 268 -9.47 11.31 27.09
C ALA A 268 -10.37 12.24 26.26
N SER A 269 -10.62 13.46 26.75
CA SER A 269 -11.47 14.45 26.06
C SER A 269 -10.87 14.89 24.72
N ILE A 270 -9.55 15.06 24.63
CA ILE A 270 -8.86 15.35 23.36
C ILE A 270 -9.11 14.23 22.35
N CYS A 271 -8.91 12.98 22.75
CA CYS A 271 -9.06 11.85 21.83
C CYS A 271 -10.48 11.64 21.37
N ASN A 272 -11.45 11.71 22.29
CA ASN A 272 -12.87 11.52 21.97
C ASN A 272 -13.45 12.63 21.07
N SER A 273 -12.75 13.77 20.95
CA SER A 273 -13.14 14.86 20.05
C SER A 273 -12.67 14.69 18.60
N LEU A 274 -11.81 13.70 18.33
CA LEU A 274 -11.28 13.47 16.98
C LEU A 274 -12.34 12.81 16.09
N THR A 275 -12.52 13.37 14.90
CA THR A 275 -13.42 12.86 13.85
C THR A 275 -12.69 12.39 12.60
N ALA A 276 -11.35 12.39 12.63
CA ALA A 276 -10.51 12.05 11.49
C ALA A 276 -10.84 10.63 10.98
N GLY A 277 -11.13 10.50 9.69
CA GLY A 277 -11.47 9.22 9.05
C GLY A 277 -12.81 8.60 9.48
N GLY A 278 -13.64 9.33 10.23
CA GLY A 278 -14.89 8.78 10.79
C GLY A 278 -14.67 7.58 11.71
N LEU A 279 -13.48 7.47 12.32
CA LEU A 279 -13.17 6.39 13.28
C LEU A 279 -13.60 6.79 14.70
N LEU A 280 -13.81 5.79 15.55
CA LEU A 280 -14.12 5.98 16.96
C LEU A 280 -12.83 6.13 17.77
N TRP A 281 -12.34 7.36 17.85
CA TRP A 281 -11.12 7.69 18.58
C TRP A 281 -11.34 7.69 20.10
N GLY A 282 -10.36 7.15 20.81
CA GLY A 282 -10.27 7.17 22.26
C GLY A 282 -8.83 7.29 22.72
N LEU A 283 -8.64 7.44 24.04
CA LEU A 283 -7.29 7.43 24.61
C LEU A 283 -6.67 6.04 24.44
N ALA A 284 -5.45 5.98 23.91
CA ALA A 284 -4.76 4.72 23.67
C ALA A 284 -4.40 4.00 24.98
N ASN A 285 -4.37 2.67 24.95
CA ASN A 285 -3.86 1.88 26.07
C ASN A 285 -2.32 2.00 26.16
N LYS A 286 -1.73 1.60 27.28
CA LYS A 286 -0.29 1.74 27.55
C LYS A 286 0.59 1.05 26.50
N THR A 287 0.14 -0.09 25.96
CA THR A 287 0.90 -0.88 24.98
C THR A 287 0.95 -0.14 23.65
N ASP A 288 -0.21 0.28 23.14
CA ASP A 288 -0.32 0.98 21.86
C ASP A 288 0.34 2.37 21.92
N THR A 289 0.21 3.06 23.06
CA THR A 289 0.94 4.30 23.34
C THR A 289 2.44 4.11 23.17
N CYS A 290 3.05 3.15 23.88
CA CYS A 290 4.49 3.00 23.84
C CYS A 290 5.02 2.43 22.52
N LYS A 291 4.23 1.62 21.80
CA LYS A 291 4.58 1.22 20.43
C LYS A 291 4.74 2.43 19.50
N LEU A 292 3.89 3.45 19.65
CA LEU A 292 3.96 4.66 18.83
C LEU A 292 5.14 5.56 19.22
N VAL A 293 5.21 5.98 20.49
CA VAL A 293 6.07 7.10 20.91
C VAL A 293 7.46 6.70 21.39
N GLN A 294 7.71 5.41 21.62
CA GLN A 294 8.99 4.77 21.99
C GLN A 294 9.64 5.26 23.30
N THR A 295 9.61 6.56 23.61
CA THR A 295 10.14 7.20 24.82
C THR A 295 9.19 8.30 25.33
N GLY A 296 9.28 8.63 26.63
CA GLY A 296 8.55 9.76 27.24
C GLY A 296 7.38 9.32 28.12
N GLU A 297 6.68 10.29 28.73
CA GLU A 297 5.61 10.03 29.69
C GLU A 297 4.23 10.46 29.15
N TYR A 298 3.25 9.56 29.23
CA TYR A 298 1.95 9.68 28.58
C TYR A 298 0.80 9.23 29.47
N TYR A 299 -0.40 9.75 29.23
CA TYR A 299 -1.62 9.16 29.78
C TYR A 299 -2.07 7.95 28.94
N ALA A 300 -2.67 6.96 29.60
CA ALA A 300 -3.18 5.75 28.96
C ALA A 300 -4.56 5.37 29.51
N SER A 301 -5.43 4.80 28.68
CA SER A 301 -6.82 4.47 29.06
C SER A 301 -6.95 3.33 30.07
N ASP A 302 -5.98 2.43 30.10
CA ASP A 302 -5.96 1.24 30.97
C ASP A 302 -5.12 1.43 32.25
N HIS A 303 -4.83 2.68 32.63
CA HIS A 303 -4.07 3.02 33.82
C HIS A 303 -4.51 4.35 34.45
N THR A 304 -4.60 4.41 35.78
CA THR A 304 -5.11 5.59 36.51
C THR A 304 -4.04 6.65 36.84
N GLY A 305 -2.81 6.46 36.36
CA GLY A 305 -1.72 7.44 36.44
C GLY A 305 -1.13 7.72 35.06
N TYR A 306 0.20 7.67 34.94
CA TYR A 306 0.87 7.80 33.64
C TYR A 306 1.70 6.56 33.30
N VAL A 307 1.97 6.37 32.01
CA VAL A 307 2.91 5.40 31.48
C VAL A 307 4.18 6.12 31.02
N SER A 308 5.34 5.63 31.42
CA SER A 308 6.62 5.97 30.83
C SER A 308 6.98 4.93 29.80
N CYS A 309 7.30 5.37 28.58
CA CYS A 309 7.75 4.51 27.50
C CYS A 309 9.27 4.50 27.47
N THR A 310 9.88 3.33 27.29
CA THR A 310 11.32 3.19 27.09
C THR A 310 11.59 2.07 26.10
N GLY A 311 12.10 2.41 24.92
CA GLY A 311 12.31 1.44 23.83
C GLY A 311 11.01 0.73 23.41
N GLY A 312 9.88 1.42 23.49
CA GLY A 312 8.57 0.86 23.16
C GLY A 312 7.90 0.07 24.27
N HIS A 313 8.56 -0.11 25.42
CA HIS A 313 8.01 -0.84 26.56
C HIS A 313 7.33 0.09 27.58
N PRO A 314 6.12 -0.26 28.07
CA PRO A 314 5.38 0.56 29.04
C PRO A 314 5.80 0.28 30.49
N TYR A 315 6.04 1.35 31.26
CA TYR A 315 6.26 1.34 32.71
C TYR A 315 5.24 2.24 33.40
N THR A 316 4.44 1.70 34.31
CA THR A 316 3.28 2.41 34.89
C THR A 316 3.62 3.07 36.23
N TYR A 317 3.12 4.29 36.43
CA TYR A 317 3.31 5.08 37.65
C TYR A 317 1.97 5.60 38.16
N SER A 318 1.75 5.59 39.47
CA SER A 318 0.44 5.89 40.07
C SER A 318 0.11 7.39 40.16
N SER A 319 0.99 8.30 39.72
CA SER A 319 0.71 9.74 39.74
C SER A 319 -0.29 10.10 38.64
N SER A 320 -1.38 10.77 39.01
CA SER A 320 -2.41 11.23 38.07
C SER A 320 -2.35 12.74 37.79
N THR A 321 -1.32 13.42 38.31
CA THR A 321 -1.11 14.86 38.15
C THR A 321 0.17 15.14 37.37
N GLY A 322 0.14 16.20 36.57
CA GLY A 322 1.28 16.67 35.78
C GLY A 322 1.00 16.65 34.28
N ILE A 323 1.74 17.50 33.56
CA ILE A 323 1.67 17.57 32.11
C ILE A 323 2.31 16.32 31.51
N ARG A 324 1.55 15.56 30.72
CA ARG A 324 1.99 14.34 30.04
C ARG A 324 1.47 14.32 28.61
N GLY A 325 2.16 13.57 27.75
CA GLY A 325 1.75 13.41 26.37
C GLY A 325 0.43 12.65 26.25
N VAL A 326 -0.27 12.85 25.14
CA VAL A 326 -1.50 12.12 24.80
C VAL A 326 -1.28 11.32 23.54
N VAL A 327 -1.70 10.06 23.53
CA VAL A 327 -1.82 9.26 22.31
C VAL A 327 -3.27 8.82 22.19
N CYS A 328 -3.86 9.07 21.03
CA CYS A 328 -5.20 8.64 20.71
C CYS A 328 -5.12 7.42 19.79
N SER A 329 -6.00 6.46 19.97
CA SER A 329 -6.14 5.31 19.07
C SER A 329 -7.58 5.07 18.67
N ALA A 330 -7.76 4.41 17.54
CA ALA A 330 -9.07 3.98 17.05
C ALA A 330 -8.96 2.61 16.37
N PRO A 331 -10.02 1.77 16.45
CA PRO A 331 -10.09 0.56 15.66
C PRO A 331 -10.30 0.88 14.17
N PHE A 332 -9.76 0.03 13.31
CA PHE A 332 -10.07 -0.02 11.89
C PHE A 332 -10.41 -1.45 11.46
#